data_AF-A0A0R3RR68-F1
#
_entry.id   AF-A0A0R3RR68-F1
#
_cell.length_a   1.000
_cell.length_b   1.000
_cell.length_c   1.000
_cell.angle_alpha   90.00
_cell.angle_beta   90.00
_cell.angle_gamma   90.00
#
_symmetry.space_group_name_H-M   'P 1'
#
loop_
_entity.id
_entity.type
_entity.pdbx_description
1 polymer ?
#
loop_
_entity_poly.entity_id
_entity_poly.type
_entity_poly.pdbx_seq_one_letter_code
_entity_poly.pdbx_strand_id
1 'polypeptide(L)'
;MATTPTTCSQCVAYNEQLNSKAEEVKTLQEHILKLAHELQDESKKKEEVQERLNDKLIRLNDYAIKIRSLEEQLQSATDRRPIGEISRAEVNSIIGRDLERIHSQLIEKDIKIMELNDTVLEKERHIIELQEMCREQEEIMQAKAKAFHIIQQKLLDLGTRTTREDSTETEAAYVFESLSPLSSLQQSQKERRRQHDFFSPGHAVVHLKMGSSGSPPPIDPSEECSSLTQDNGNIQDDFDADDGGSASFLYKKKHRKRVTFDLPPRKEFRNGNGQEEGDDITQTIIDVTAENDQLRQTIQEMEKCASDSQNHLSQLQTQLDEMRRNGRNQVLKTRASMQGKIRDLEDKISTMSVEHTDRVEHLNASIETLRADREWTLEENARLLKLLSSYREKLNDAWEALDARQEESKELRSKLDNDRALIVQLADDLEEAQQTANILLEQKISVLDDVERLKEALEAQDQYIELLEKDTMIYEEHVGLLRDSLGASKAERKALIRSKAYEAKLKALEQEKEQMNRRSNGKLNFSKNNLKMRTAGDLERALIF
;
A
#
# COMPACT_ATOMS: atom_id res chain seq x y z
N MET A 1 0.38 -23.18 77.79
CA MET A 1 0.17 -21.71 77.82
C MET A 1 0.89 -21.12 76.62
N ALA A 2 0.27 -20.17 75.91
CA ALA A 2 0.83 -19.60 74.69
C ALA A 2 1.91 -18.55 75.02
N THR A 3 3.09 -18.69 74.45
CA THR A 3 4.17 -17.69 74.53
C THR A 3 3.91 -16.58 73.52
N THR A 4 3.27 -15.50 73.96
CA THR A 4 3.16 -14.26 73.18
C THR A 4 4.53 -13.60 73.05
N PRO A 5 5.06 -13.38 71.83
CA PRO A 5 6.31 -12.65 71.67
C PRO A 5 6.08 -11.17 71.98
N THR A 6 6.66 -10.67 73.06
CA THR A 6 6.68 -9.25 73.40
C THR A 6 7.55 -8.49 72.39
N THR A 7 6.92 -7.84 71.42
CA THR A 7 7.59 -6.96 70.46
C THR A 7 8.08 -5.69 71.15
N CYS A 8 9.35 -5.34 70.95
CA CYS A 8 9.94 -4.12 71.49
C CYS A 8 9.33 -2.88 70.82
N SER A 9 8.81 -1.93 71.60
CA SER A 9 8.11 -0.74 71.09
C SER A 9 9.01 0.16 70.22
N GLN A 10 10.31 0.26 70.55
CA GLN A 10 11.27 0.97 69.70
C GLN A 10 11.46 0.31 68.33
N CYS A 11 11.41 -1.03 68.27
CA CYS A 11 11.49 -1.76 66.99
C CYS A 11 10.23 -1.58 66.15
N VAL A 12 9.05 -1.44 66.77
CA VAL A 12 7.79 -1.12 66.06
C VAL A 12 7.87 0.27 65.44
N ALA A 13 8.23 1.30 66.22
CA ALA A 13 8.37 2.67 65.72
C ALA A 13 9.46 2.79 64.62
N TYR A 14 10.56 2.04 64.75
CA TYR A 14 11.61 2.00 63.72
C TYR A 14 11.14 1.30 62.44
N ASN A 15 10.35 0.23 62.53
CA ASN A 15 9.73 -0.42 61.37
C ASN A 15 8.68 0.47 60.69
N GLU A 16 7.91 1.25 61.45
CA GLU A 16 6.99 2.25 60.89
C GLU A 16 7.74 3.35 60.12
N GLN A 17 8.85 3.85 60.67
CA GLN A 17 9.73 4.79 59.96
C GLN A 17 10.37 4.16 58.71
N LEU A 18 10.85 2.92 58.78
CA LEU A 18 11.37 2.20 57.62
C LEU A 18 10.32 2.02 56.53
N ASN A 19 9.10 1.63 56.88
CA ASN A 19 8.00 1.49 55.92
C ASN A 19 7.60 2.85 55.31
N SER A 20 7.52 3.91 56.10
CA SER A 20 7.30 5.27 55.60
C SER A 20 8.40 5.70 54.61
N LYS A 21 9.67 5.37 54.90
CA LYS A 21 10.79 5.64 53.99
C LYS A 21 10.79 4.74 52.75
N ALA A 22 10.31 3.50 52.85
CA ALA A 22 10.15 2.61 51.71
C ALA A 22 9.09 3.14 50.72
N GLU A 23 7.95 3.63 51.21
CA GLU A 23 6.91 4.24 50.37
C GLU A 23 7.36 5.60 49.79
N GLU A 24 8.11 6.43 50.54
CA GLU A 24 8.78 7.61 49.98
C GLU A 24 9.75 7.24 48.83
N VAL A 25 10.60 6.21 49.02
CA VAL A 25 11.53 5.75 47.98
C VAL A 25 10.78 5.22 46.76
N LYS A 26 9.68 4.50 46.95
CA LYS A 26 8.85 3.94 45.87
C LYS A 26 8.14 5.04 45.08
N THR A 27 7.55 6.04 45.74
CA THR A 27 6.94 7.19 45.05
C THR A 27 7.99 8.02 44.29
N LEU A 28 9.20 8.17 44.82
CA LEU A 28 10.32 8.78 44.10
C LEU A 28 10.78 7.95 42.89
N GLN A 29 10.84 6.62 43.00
CA GLN A 29 11.14 5.72 41.88
C GLN A 29 10.09 5.83 40.75
N GLU A 30 8.80 5.89 41.09
CA GLU A 30 7.74 6.13 40.11
C GLU A 30 7.86 7.50 39.43
N HIS A 31 8.25 8.55 40.18
CA HIS A 31 8.51 9.88 39.61
C HIS A 31 9.72 9.90 38.68
N ILE A 32 10.82 9.22 39.06
CA ILE A 32 12.01 9.08 38.21
C ILE A 32 11.69 8.31 36.93
N LEU A 33 10.87 7.26 37.01
CA LEU A 33 10.42 6.52 35.83
C LEU A 33 9.56 7.39 34.91
N LYS A 34 8.64 8.20 35.43
CA LYS A 34 7.85 9.15 34.61
C LYS A 34 8.75 10.17 33.91
N LEU A 35 9.66 10.81 34.64
CA LEU A 35 10.63 11.76 34.08
C LEU A 35 11.54 11.12 33.03
N ALA A 36 11.92 9.85 33.20
CA ALA A 36 12.72 9.12 32.21
C ALA A 36 11.94 8.87 30.90
N HIS A 37 10.64 8.56 30.98
CA HIS A 37 9.79 8.42 29.79
C HIS A 37 9.56 9.78 29.11
N GLU A 38 9.26 10.83 29.87
CA GLU A 38 9.10 12.20 29.33
C GLU A 38 10.38 12.67 28.61
N LEU A 39 11.55 12.44 29.21
CA LEU A 39 12.85 12.77 28.60
C LEU A 39 13.14 11.93 27.36
N GLN A 40 12.73 10.66 27.33
CA GLN A 40 12.84 9.82 26.14
C GLN A 40 11.93 10.30 25.00
N ASP A 41 10.70 10.74 25.30
CA ASP A 41 9.77 11.25 24.31
C ASP A 41 10.17 12.63 23.77
N GLU A 42 10.73 13.51 24.61
CA GLU A 42 11.36 14.75 24.14
C GLU A 42 12.63 14.49 23.31
N SER A 43 13.40 13.43 23.60
CA SER A 43 14.53 13.01 22.76
C SER A 43 14.06 12.59 21.35
N LYS A 44 12.98 11.80 21.25
CA LYS A 44 12.39 11.42 19.95
C LYS A 44 11.89 12.65 19.19
N LYS A 45 11.16 13.56 19.83
CA LYS A 45 10.69 14.81 19.20
C LYS A 45 11.85 15.66 18.68
N LYS A 46 12.96 15.72 19.42
CA LYS A 46 14.18 16.40 18.99
C LYS A 46 14.78 15.75 17.75
N GLU A 47 14.85 14.42 17.71
CA GLU A 47 15.32 13.66 16.54
C GLU A 47 14.43 13.89 15.31
N GLU A 48 13.10 13.79 15.45
CA GLU A 48 12.14 14.11 14.38
C GLU A 48 12.28 15.55 13.85
N VAL A 49 12.48 16.52 14.74
CA VAL A 49 12.68 17.93 14.34
C VAL A 49 14.02 18.10 13.63
N GLN A 50 15.07 17.42 14.07
CA GLN A 50 16.38 17.44 13.42
C GLN A 50 16.34 16.82 12.02
N GLU A 51 15.64 15.70 11.85
CA GLU A 51 15.43 15.06 10.54
C GLU A 51 14.69 16.00 9.57
N ARG A 52 13.55 16.56 9.99
CA ARG A 52 12.78 17.54 9.20
C ARG A 52 13.59 18.79 8.83
N LEU A 53 14.57 19.17 9.67
CA LEU A 53 15.45 20.31 9.42
C LEU A 53 16.56 19.95 8.42
N ASN A 54 17.12 18.74 8.51
CA ASN A 54 18.04 18.19 7.50
C ASN A 54 17.36 18.08 6.12
N ASP A 55 16.12 17.58 6.04
CA ASP A 55 15.37 17.53 4.78
C ASP A 55 15.14 18.91 4.16
N LYS A 56 14.90 19.93 5.01
CA LYS A 56 14.78 21.32 4.55
C LYS A 56 16.12 21.85 4.04
N LEU A 57 17.23 21.51 4.70
CA LEU A 57 18.57 21.90 4.28
C LEU A 57 18.95 21.27 2.92
N ILE A 58 18.62 19.99 2.71
CA ILE A 58 18.84 19.29 1.43
C ILE A 58 18.05 19.98 0.32
N ARG A 59 16.73 20.19 0.50
CA ARG A 59 15.90 20.89 -0.49
C ARG A 59 16.38 22.30 -0.80
N LEU A 60 16.86 23.05 0.21
CA LEU A 60 17.44 24.38 -0.01
C LEU A 60 18.75 24.32 -0.82
N ASN A 61 19.57 23.29 -0.62
CA ASN A 61 20.77 23.07 -1.42
C ASN A 61 20.41 22.73 -2.88
N ASP A 62 19.42 21.88 -3.11
CA ASP A 62 18.90 21.57 -4.46
C ASP A 62 18.39 22.83 -5.17
N TYR A 63 17.64 23.69 -4.46
CA TYR A 63 17.23 24.99 -5.00
C TYR A 63 18.43 25.91 -5.28
N ALA A 64 19.46 25.94 -4.43
CA ALA A 64 20.67 26.74 -4.66
C ALA A 64 21.54 26.22 -5.82
N ILE A 65 21.52 24.91 -6.10
CA ILE A 65 22.13 24.33 -7.30
C ILE A 65 21.32 24.72 -8.55
N LYS A 66 19.98 24.62 -8.47
CA LYS A 66 19.08 24.98 -9.57
C LYS A 66 19.14 26.48 -9.92
N ILE A 67 19.22 27.35 -8.91
CA ILE A 67 19.39 28.80 -9.10
C ILE A 67 20.71 29.07 -9.82
N ARG A 68 21.85 28.52 -9.35
CA ARG A 68 23.14 28.68 -10.04
C ARG A 68 23.12 28.18 -11.49
N SER A 69 22.46 27.06 -11.77
CA SER A 69 22.31 26.57 -13.15
C SER A 69 21.47 27.50 -14.04
N LEU A 70 20.43 28.14 -13.48
CA LEU A 70 19.63 29.15 -14.18
C LEU A 70 20.40 30.48 -14.35
N GLU A 71 21.21 30.87 -13.37
CA GLU A 71 22.12 32.02 -13.45
C GLU A 71 23.20 31.81 -14.52
N GLU A 72 23.83 30.63 -14.58
CA GLU A 72 24.75 30.25 -15.66
C GLU A 72 24.09 30.27 -17.04
N GLN A 73 22.85 29.77 -17.15
CA GLN A 73 22.07 29.85 -18.39
C GLN A 73 21.77 31.30 -18.80
N LEU A 74 21.31 32.13 -17.86
CA LEU A 74 21.04 33.55 -18.10
C LEU A 74 22.31 34.32 -18.45
N GLN A 75 23.43 34.06 -17.79
CA GLN A 75 24.72 34.66 -18.13
C GLN A 75 25.17 34.25 -19.54
N SER A 76 25.04 32.97 -19.90
CA SER A 76 25.35 32.47 -21.24
C SER A 76 24.48 33.07 -22.35
N ALA A 77 23.26 33.50 -22.01
CA ALA A 77 22.35 34.22 -22.90
C ALA A 77 22.63 35.74 -22.93
N THR A 78 23.09 36.32 -21.81
CA THR A 78 23.32 37.77 -21.64
C THR A 78 24.69 38.22 -22.15
N ASP A 79 25.70 37.36 -22.11
CA ASP A 79 27.03 37.61 -22.70
C ASP A 79 27.01 37.62 -24.24
N ARG A 80 25.85 37.39 -24.87
CA ARG A 80 25.64 37.53 -26.32
C ARG A 80 24.91 38.84 -26.61
N ARG A 81 25.39 39.53 -27.66
CA ARG A 81 24.95 40.88 -28.07
C ARG A 81 23.42 41.01 -28.20
N PRO A 82 22.87 42.23 -28.02
CA PRO A 82 21.44 42.48 -28.16
C PRO A 82 20.89 41.98 -29.51
N ILE A 83 19.66 41.46 -29.44
CA ILE A 83 19.03 40.50 -30.36
C ILE A 83 18.78 41.03 -31.80
N GLY A 84 19.16 42.28 -32.12
CA GLY A 84 18.87 42.93 -33.40
C GLY A 84 19.62 42.39 -34.62
N GLU A 85 20.73 41.68 -34.46
CA GLU A 85 21.64 41.30 -35.56
C GLU A 85 22.10 39.83 -35.53
N ILE A 86 21.22 38.87 -35.22
CA ILE A 86 21.55 37.44 -35.32
C ILE A 86 21.06 36.90 -36.67
N SER A 87 21.98 36.44 -37.51
CA SER A 87 21.63 35.90 -38.83
C SER A 87 20.93 34.54 -38.72
N ARG A 88 20.08 34.18 -39.71
CA ARG A 88 19.47 32.83 -39.80
C ARG A 88 20.52 31.71 -39.81
N ALA A 89 21.72 31.97 -40.31
CA ALA A 89 22.82 31.00 -40.31
C ALA A 89 23.35 30.74 -38.89
N GLU A 90 23.45 31.77 -38.06
CA GLU A 90 23.88 31.64 -36.65
C GLU A 90 22.82 30.97 -35.79
N VAL A 91 21.52 31.25 -36.00
CA VAL A 91 20.42 30.54 -35.34
C VAL A 91 20.49 29.04 -35.67
N ASN A 92 20.67 28.67 -36.93
CA ASN A 92 20.82 27.27 -37.34
C ASN A 92 22.11 26.62 -36.78
N SER A 93 23.21 27.39 -36.65
CA SER A 93 24.44 26.93 -36.00
C SER A 93 24.30 26.72 -34.48
N ILE A 94 23.45 27.50 -33.81
CA ILE A 94 23.12 27.32 -32.40
C ILE A 94 22.27 26.06 -32.23
N ILE A 95 21.18 25.92 -33.00
CA ILE A 95 20.31 24.74 -32.98
C ILE A 95 21.10 23.46 -33.30
N GLY A 96 22.02 23.51 -34.27
CA GLY A 96 22.90 22.39 -34.60
C GLY A 96 23.77 21.96 -33.41
N ARG A 97 24.42 22.90 -32.72
CA ARG A 97 25.25 22.62 -31.52
C ARG A 97 24.42 22.16 -30.32
N ASP A 98 23.21 22.68 -30.16
CA ASP A 98 22.29 22.21 -29.11
C ASP A 98 21.82 20.78 -29.37
N LEU A 99 21.45 20.44 -30.61
CA LEU A 99 21.11 19.08 -31.01
C LEU A 99 22.30 18.12 -30.85
N GLU A 100 23.50 18.53 -31.24
CA GLU A 100 24.72 17.73 -31.12
C GLU A 100 25.11 17.49 -29.65
N ARG A 101 24.93 18.50 -28.77
CA ARG A 101 25.07 18.33 -27.31
C ARG A 101 24.02 17.37 -26.76
N ILE A 102 22.75 17.52 -27.15
CA ILE A 102 21.66 16.63 -26.71
C ILE A 102 21.93 15.19 -27.16
N HIS A 103 22.39 14.99 -28.40
CA HIS A 103 22.75 13.68 -28.92
C HIS A 103 23.94 13.06 -28.17
N SER A 104 24.96 13.86 -27.83
CA SER A 104 26.10 13.40 -27.02
C SER A 104 25.66 12.98 -25.62
N GLN A 105 24.81 13.78 -24.96
CA GLN A 105 24.24 13.47 -23.65
C GLN A 105 23.30 12.26 -23.68
N LEU A 106 22.62 12.00 -24.80
CA LEU A 106 21.79 10.81 -24.99
C LEU A 106 22.67 9.56 -25.06
N ILE A 107 23.71 9.56 -25.89
CA ILE A 107 24.68 8.45 -25.99
C ILE A 107 25.31 8.15 -24.63
N GLU A 108 25.77 9.18 -23.90
CA GLU A 108 26.37 9.02 -22.58
C GLU A 108 25.39 8.40 -21.57
N LYS A 109 24.12 8.80 -21.60
CA LYS A 109 23.06 8.21 -20.77
C LYS A 109 22.72 6.78 -21.18
N ASP A 110 22.66 6.47 -22.47
CA ASP A 110 22.37 5.12 -22.96
C ASP A 110 23.50 4.15 -22.58
N ILE A 111 24.75 4.57 -22.71
CA ILE A 111 25.91 3.83 -22.17
C ILE A 111 25.76 3.62 -20.66
N LYS A 112 25.37 4.67 -19.91
CA LYS A 112 25.23 4.55 -18.46
C LYS A 112 24.06 3.65 -18.03
N ILE A 113 22.97 3.64 -18.79
CA ILE A 113 21.83 2.73 -18.59
C ILE A 113 22.27 1.29 -18.85
N MET A 114 23.05 1.05 -19.90
CA MET A 114 23.62 -0.28 -20.20
C MET A 114 24.53 -0.77 -19.08
N GLU A 115 25.48 0.04 -18.60
CA GLU A 115 26.32 -0.28 -17.44
C GLU A 115 25.49 -0.60 -16.18
N LEU A 116 24.45 0.19 -15.91
CA LEU A 116 23.58 -0.04 -14.75
C LEU A 116 22.79 -1.33 -14.89
N ASN A 117 22.26 -1.64 -16.07
CA ASN A 117 21.59 -2.92 -16.34
C ASN A 117 22.54 -4.11 -16.14
N ASP A 118 23.79 -4.03 -16.60
CA ASP A 118 24.78 -5.08 -16.37
C ASP A 118 25.04 -5.29 -14.86
N THR A 119 25.13 -4.20 -14.08
CA THR A 119 25.27 -4.31 -12.62
C THR A 119 24.01 -4.87 -11.93
N VAL A 120 22.82 -4.57 -12.45
CA VAL A 120 21.55 -5.12 -11.94
C VAL A 120 21.48 -6.63 -12.23
N LEU A 121 21.77 -7.06 -13.44
CA LEU A 121 21.81 -8.48 -13.83
C LEU A 121 22.81 -9.28 -12.97
N GLU A 122 23.95 -8.69 -12.62
CA GLU A 122 24.93 -9.30 -11.70
C GLU A 122 24.39 -9.40 -10.26
N LYS A 123 23.65 -8.38 -9.78
CA LYS A 123 23.00 -8.45 -8.47
C LYS A 123 21.83 -9.44 -8.45
N GLU A 124 21.08 -9.57 -9.53
CA GLU A 124 20.04 -10.58 -9.67
C GLU A 124 20.62 -12.00 -9.63
N ARG A 125 21.72 -12.26 -10.35
CA ARG A 125 22.49 -13.52 -10.23
C ARG A 125 22.87 -13.80 -8.78
N HIS A 126 23.49 -12.84 -8.10
CA HIS A 126 23.91 -13.02 -6.72
C HIS A 126 22.74 -13.23 -5.73
N ILE A 127 21.58 -12.62 -5.97
CA ILE A 127 20.37 -12.87 -5.18
C ILE A 127 19.88 -14.31 -5.38
N ILE A 128 19.93 -14.84 -6.61
CA ILE A 128 19.54 -16.23 -6.91
C ILE A 128 20.49 -17.21 -6.20
N GLU A 129 21.81 -16.97 -6.24
CA GLU A 129 22.82 -17.75 -5.50
C GLU A 129 22.57 -17.74 -3.98
N LEU A 130 22.30 -16.57 -3.40
CA LEU A 130 21.99 -16.45 -1.97
C LEU A 130 20.69 -17.18 -1.60
N GLN A 131 19.65 -17.10 -2.44
CA GLN A 131 18.41 -17.83 -2.24
C GLN A 131 18.63 -19.35 -2.34
N GLU A 132 19.53 -19.81 -3.20
CA GLU A 132 19.91 -21.23 -3.30
C GLU A 132 20.64 -21.71 -2.05
N MET A 133 21.66 -21.00 -1.57
CA MET A 133 22.34 -21.33 -0.31
C MET A 133 21.37 -21.32 0.89
N CYS A 134 20.39 -20.41 0.92
CA CYS A 134 19.36 -20.43 1.97
C CYS A 134 18.51 -21.70 1.93
N ARG A 135 18.10 -22.18 0.74
CA ARG A 135 17.36 -23.46 0.58
C ARG A 135 18.22 -24.65 1.00
N GLU A 136 19.45 -24.73 0.52
CA GLU A 136 20.40 -25.80 0.90
C GLU A 136 20.61 -25.84 2.42
N GLN A 137 20.75 -24.68 3.07
CA GLN A 137 20.94 -24.62 4.51
C GLN A 137 19.69 -25.01 5.31
N GLU A 138 18.49 -24.75 4.79
CA GLU A 138 17.23 -25.27 5.35
C GLU A 138 17.13 -26.79 5.20
N GLU A 139 17.50 -27.35 4.03
CA GLU A 139 17.56 -28.79 3.81
C GLU A 139 18.58 -29.48 4.72
N ILE A 140 19.78 -28.92 4.89
CA ILE A 140 20.81 -29.40 5.82
C ILE A 140 20.29 -29.35 7.26
N MET A 141 19.61 -28.29 7.66
CA MET A 141 19.00 -28.16 8.99
C MET A 141 17.91 -29.22 9.21
N GLN A 142 17.06 -29.46 8.21
CA GLN A 142 16.02 -30.49 8.27
C GLN A 142 16.62 -31.91 8.33
N ALA A 143 17.68 -32.17 7.55
CA ALA A 143 18.42 -33.43 7.60
C ALA A 143 19.11 -33.64 8.96
N LYS A 144 19.71 -32.60 9.53
CA LYS A 144 20.29 -32.62 10.88
C LYS A 144 19.23 -32.89 11.95
N ALA A 145 18.06 -32.28 11.85
CA ALA A 145 16.93 -32.53 12.77
C ALA A 145 16.44 -33.98 12.67
N LYS A 146 16.27 -34.51 11.45
CA LYS A 146 15.93 -35.93 11.21
C LYS A 146 16.98 -36.87 11.78
N ALA A 147 18.27 -36.61 11.55
CA ALA A 147 19.37 -37.41 12.10
C ALA A 147 19.41 -37.38 13.63
N PHE A 148 19.21 -36.20 14.25
CA PHE A 148 19.15 -36.07 15.70
C PHE A 148 17.95 -36.82 16.29
N HIS A 149 16.79 -36.76 15.65
CA HIS A 149 15.60 -37.53 16.04
C HIS A 149 15.83 -39.04 15.94
N ILE A 150 16.49 -39.52 14.87
CA ILE A 150 16.88 -40.94 14.73
C ILE A 150 17.84 -41.36 15.85
N ILE A 151 18.84 -40.53 16.19
CA ILE A 151 19.77 -40.80 17.30
C ILE A 151 19.02 -40.84 18.64
N GLN A 152 18.13 -39.87 18.89
CA GLN A 152 17.33 -39.82 20.11
C GLN A 152 16.41 -41.03 20.24
N GLN A 153 15.75 -41.43 19.13
CA GLN A 153 14.95 -42.65 19.08
C GLN A 153 15.82 -43.89 19.33
N LYS A 154 16.99 -44.01 18.71
CA LYS A 154 17.91 -45.14 18.96
C LYS A 154 18.40 -45.21 20.41
N LEU A 155 18.57 -44.05 21.06
CA LEU A 155 19.00 -43.97 22.45
C LEU A 155 17.84 -44.34 23.41
N LEU A 156 16.60 -44.02 23.04
CA LEU A 156 15.37 -44.52 23.70
C LEU A 156 15.16 -46.03 23.46
N ASP A 157 15.39 -46.54 22.24
CA ASP A 157 15.35 -47.98 21.91
C ASP A 157 16.36 -48.77 22.76
N LEU A 158 17.56 -48.21 22.96
CA LEU A 158 18.59 -48.78 23.84
C LEU A 158 18.19 -48.75 25.32
N GLY A 159 17.52 -47.68 25.77
CA GLY A 159 16.98 -47.57 27.14
C GLY A 159 15.78 -48.48 27.41
N THR A 160 15.01 -48.84 26.39
CA THR A 160 13.82 -49.68 26.49
C THR A 160 14.07 -51.18 26.25
N ARG A 161 15.26 -51.58 25.78
CA ARG A 161 15.72 -52.98 25.82
C ARG A 161 16.04 -53.42 27.26
N THR A 162 14.99 -53.57 28.08
CA THR A 162 15.11 -54.15 29.41
C THR A 162 15.40 -55.65 29.33
N THR A 163 16.64 -56.02 29.65
CA THR A 163 17.12 -57.36 30.03
C THR A 163 17.06 -58.50 29.00
N ARG A 164 18.17 -59.24 28.95
CA ARG A 164 18.35 -60.60 28.40
C ARG A 164 18.56 -60.73 26.89
N GLU A 165 19.79 -60.46 26.46
CA GLU A 165 20.59 -61.46 25.72
C GLU A 165 22.03 -61.42 26.26
N ASP A 166 22.66 -62.59 26.42
CA ASP A 166 24.06 -62.70 26.85
C ASP A 166 24.98 -62.26 25.70
N SER A 167 25.93 -61.36 25.96
CA SER A 167 27.04 -61.08 25.05
C SER A 167 28.25 -60.57 25.83
N THR A 168 29.36 -61.27 25.65
CA THR A 168 30.66 -61.02 26.27
C THR A 168 31.38 -59.83 25.64
N GLU A 169 31.99 -59.01 26.50
CA GLU A 169 33.28 -58.34 26.30
C GLU A 169 33.57 -57.66 24.94
N THR A 170 33.51 -56.33 24.89
CA THR A 170 34.76 -55.57 24.64
C THR A 170 34.71 -54.19 25.29
N GLU A 171 35.80 -53.82 25.95
CA GLU A 171 36.00 -52.52 26.58
C GLU A 171 36.47 -51.49 25.55
N ALA A 172 35.79 -50.34 25.48
CA ALA A 172 36.24 -49.18 24.71
C ALA A 172 35.88 -47.90 25.46
N ALA A 173 36.53 -47.69 26.60
CA ALA A 173 36.51 -46.39 27.26
C ALA A 173 37.21 -45.35 26.36
N TYR A 174 36.43 -44.43 25.78
CA TYR A 174 36.96 -43.13 25.39
C TYR A 174 36.17 -42.03 26.09
N VAL A 175 36.91 -41.38 26.99
CA VAL A 175 36.54 -40.13 27.65
C VAL A 175 36.20 -39.09 26.59
N PHE A 176 35.08 -38.39 26.76
CA PHE A 176 35.06 -36.98 26.43
C PHE A 176 34.50 -36.19 27.61
N GLU A 177 35.38 -35.37 28.19
CA GLU A 177 35.08 -34.52 29.33
C GLU A 177 34.08 -33.42 28.99
N SER A 178 33.44 -32.92 30.04
CA SER A 178 32.63 -31.73 30.05
C SER A 178 33.30 -30.54 29.34
N LEU A 179 32.65 -30.01 28.31
CA LEU A 179 32.88 -28.62 27.87
C LEU A 179 31.60 -27.80 28.10
N SER A 180 31.60 -27.09 29.21
CA SER A 180 30.76 -25.94 29.52
C SER A 180 31.40 -25.22 30.73
N PRO A 181 31.30 -23.88 30.88
CA PRO A 181 30.42 -22.97 30.13
C PRO A 181 31.03 -21.60 29.71
N LEU A 182 30.17 -20.83 29.01
CA LEU A 182 29.98 -19.37 29.10
C LEU A 182 30.80 -18.37 28.23
N SER A 183 30.07 -17.30 27.90
CA SER A 183 30.47 -15.98 27.34
C SER A 183 30.85 -15.90 25.85
N SER A 184 30.37 -14.91 25.09
CA SER A 184 29.41 -13.83 25.42
C SER A 184 29.00 -13.02 24.19
N LEU A 185 27.78 -12.44 24.19
CA LEU A 185 27.40 -11.15 23.56
C LEU A 185 27.51 -11.04 22.00
N GLN A 186 26.65 -10.34 21.24
CA GLN A 186 25.51 -9.48 21.58
C GLN A 186 24.65 -9.17 20.34
N GLN A 187 23.32 -9.38 20.41
CA GLN A 187 22.21 -8.64 19.74
C GLN A 187 20.95 -9.55 19.77
N SER A 188 19.94 -9.29 20.61
CA SER A 188 18.77 -8.40 20.40
C SER A 188 17.79 -8.95 19.33
N GLN A 189 16.48 -9.13 19.55
CA GLN A 189 15.57 -8.83 20.68
C GLN A 189 14.43 -9.88 20.74
N LYS A 190 13.62 -9.87 21.82
CA LYS A 190 12.17 -10.22 21.85
C LYS A 190 11.78 -11.70 21.55
N GLU A 191 10.70 -12.28 22.07
CA GLU A 191 9.68 -11.86 23.06
C GLU A 191 8.87 -13.08 23.56
N ARG A 192 8.22 -12.96 24.73
CA ARG A 192 7.13 -13.80 25.29
C ARG A 192 7.31 -15.33 25.37
N ARG A 193 7.45 -15.79 26.62
CA ARG A 193 6.91 -17.09 27.07
C ARG A 193 5.38 -17.12 26.93
N ARG A 194 4.82 -18.26 26.50
CA ARG A 194 3.56 -18.79 27.05
C ARG A 194 3.66 -20.32 27.15
N GLN A 195 3.55 -20.82 28.38
CA GLN A 195 3.09 -22.19 28.65
C GLN A 195 1.61 -22.14 29.05
N HIS A 196 0.98 -23.30 29.12
CA HIS A 196 -0.40 -23.54 29.53
C HIS A 196 -0.81 -22.86 30.84
N ASP A 197 -2.11 -22.54 30.96
CA ASP A 197 -2.93 -23.12 32.03
C ASP A 197 -4.44 -23.08 31.73
N PHE A 198 -5.22 -23.80 32.54
CA PHE A 198 -6.61 -24.22 32.33
C PHE A 198 -7.73 -23.16 32.57
N PHE A 199 -8.95 -23.55 32.16
CA PHE A 199 -10.29 -23.16 32.62
C PHE A 199 -11.09 -22.05 31.89
N SER A 200 -12.36 -22.38 31.62
CA SER A 200 -13.47 -21.54 31.13
C SER A 200 -14.25 -20.98 32.34
N PRO A 201 -14.83 -19.75 32.31
CA PRO A 201 -16.21 -19.58 31.78
C PRO A 201 -16.58 -18.19 31.21
N GLY A 202 -17.68 -18.09 30.45
CA GLY A 202 -18.36 -16.81 30.17
C GLY A 202 -19.33 -16.81 28.98
N HIS A 203 -20.62 -16.52 29.22
CA HIS A 203 -21.64 -16.48 28.16
C HIS A 203 -21.62 -15.21 27.30
N ALA A 204 -21.92 -15.37 26.01
CA ALA A 204 -22.84 -14.47 25.30
C ALA A 204 -23.68 -15.30 24.31
N VAL A 205 -25.00 -15.16 24.39
CA VAL A 205 -25.97 -15.94 23.59
C VAL A 205 -26.35 -15.18 22.31
N VAL A 206 -26.13 -15.78 21.14
CA VAL A 206 -26.94 -15.49 19.94
C VAL A 206 -27.23 -16.79 19.17
N HIS A 207 -28.30 -17.47 19.56
CA HIS A 207 -29.04 -18.31 18.61
C HIS A 207 -29.95 -17.38 17.81
N LEU A 208 -29.93 -17.44 16.47
CA LEU A 208 -31.12 -17.23 15.63
C LEU A 208 -30.90 -17.73 14.17
N LYS A 209 -31.22 -19.02 13.97
CA LYS A 209 -32.11 -19.48 12.88
C LYS A 209 -31.69 -19.20 11.42
N MET A 210 -30.78 -20.01 10.88
CA MET A 210 -30.78 -20.33 9.45
C MET A 210 -31.90 -21.36 9.17
N GLY A 211 -32.89 -20.98 8.38
CA GLY A 211 -34.04 -21.84 8.07
C GLY A 211 -33.89 -22.60 6.75
N SER A 212 -34.44 -23.82 6.72
CA SER A 212 -34.94 -24.60 5.57
C SER A 212 -34.38 -24.37 4.17
N SER A 213 -33.68 -25.39 3.65
CA SER A 213 -34.13 -26.32 2.58
C SER A 213 -32.89 -26.92 1.90
N GLY A 214 -32.57 -28.21 2.08
CA GLY A 214 -33.15 -29.35 1.35
C GLY A 214 -32.23 -29.71 0.17
N SER A 215 -31.85 -30.95 -0.14
CA SER A 215 -32.12 -32.28 0.44
C SER A 215 -31.04 -33.28 -0.04
N PRO A 216 -30.77 -34.39 0.68
CA PRO A 216 -30.15 -35.60 0.12
C PRO A 216 -31.23 -36.65 -0.23
N PRO A 217 -30.88 -37.83 -0.77
CA PRO A 217 -30.01 -38.14 -1.91
C PRO A 217 -30.85 -38.87 -3.01
N PRO A 218 -30.24 -39.69 -3.89
CA PRO A 218 -30.67 -41.10 -3.85
C PRO A 218 -29.52 -42.12 -3.81
N ILE A 219 -29.85 -43.30 -3.32
CA ILE A 219 -29.02 -44.51 -3.29
C ILE A 219 -29.33 -45.32 -4.55
N ASP A 220 -28.33 -46.00 -5.11
CA ASP A 220 -28.55 -47.22 -5.92
C ASP A 220 -27.62 -48.33 -5.38
N PRO A 221 -28.14 -49.53 -5.04
CA PRO A 221 -27.34 -50.66 -4.55
C PRO A 221 -27.02 -51.66 -5.68
N SER A 222 -26.15 -52.66 -5.40
CA SER A 222 -25.73 -53.77 -6.30
C SER A 222 -24.91 -53.32 -7.53
N GLU A 223 -24.02 -54.08 -8.18
CA GLU A 223 -23.40 -55.41 -8.01
C GLU A 223 -21.85 -55.23 -8.12
N GLU A 224 -20.92 -56.07 -7.66
CA GLU A 224 -20.89 -57.35 -6.90
C GLU A 224 -19.57 -57.43 -6.09
N CYS A 225 -19.38 -58.42 -5.21
CA CYS A 225 -18.07 -58.87 -4.70
C CYS A 225 -18.11 -60.36 -4.34
N SER A 226 -17.43 -61.20 -5.11
CA SER A 226 -17.37 -62.64 -4.88
C SER A 226 -16.24 -63.03 -3.92
N SER A 227 -16.66 -63.58 -2.77
CA SER A 227 -16.00 -64.66 -2.01
C SER A 227 -14.51 -64.55 -1.61
N LEU A 228 -14.26 -64.36 -0.31
CA LEU A 228 -13.73 -65.47 0.51
C LEU A 228 -14.16 -65.33 1.99
N THR A 229 -13.85 -66.32 2.82
CA THR A 229 -14.67 -66.78 3.95
C THR A 229 -14.23 -66.35 5.36
N GLN A 230 -15.21 -66.45 6.28
CA GLN A 230 -15.15 -66.82 7.70
C GLN A 230 -15.10 -65.75 8.82
N ASP A 231 -16.00 -65.98 9.78
CA ASP A 231 -15.96 -65.74 11.23
C ASP A 231 -15.50 -64.38 11.78
N ASN A 232 -16.49 -63.61 12.26
CA ASN A 232 -16.82 -63.51 13.70
C ASN A 232 -18.24 -62.93 13.83
N GLY A 233 -19.08 -63.31 14.79
CA GLY A 233 -18.74 -63.62 16.17
C GLY A 233 -18.98 -62.36 17.01
N ASN A 234 -20.25 -62.03 17.29
CA ASN A 234 -20.60 -60.97 18.21
C ASN A 234 -21.36 -61.56 19.40
N ILE A 235 -20.83 -61.34 20.60
CA ILE A 235 -21.32 -61.87 21.86
C ILE A 235 -22.20 -60.80 22.52
N GLN A 236 -23.33 -61.24 23.06
CA GLN A 236 -24.00 -60.59 24.18
C GLN A 236 -24.61 -61.75 24.99
N ASP A 237 -23.88 -62.24 26.00
CA ASP A 237 -23.91 -61.76 27.38
C ASP A 237 -25.31 -61.82 28.00
N ASP A 238 -25.53 -62.88 28.78
CA ASP A 238 -26.34 -62.82 30.00
C ASP A 238 -25.91 -63.95 30.97
N PHE A 239 -26.15 -63.75 32.27
CA PHE A 239 -25.84 -64.62 33.42
C PHE A 239 -24.40 -64.62 34.00
N ASP A 240 -24.16 -63.58 34.80
CA ASP A 240 -23.92 -63.64 36.26
C ASP A 240 -23.36 -64.92 36.90
N ALA A 241 -22.42 -64.70 37.82
CA ALA A 241 -21.94 -65.67 38.80
C ALA A 241 -22.10 -65.14 40.23
N ASP A 242 -22.79 -65.90 41.08
CA ASP A 242 -22.49 -66.04 42.51
C ASP A 242 -23.11 -67.38 42.98
N ASP A 243 -22.27 -68.37 43.30
CA ASP A 243 -21.96 -68.88 44.66
C ASP A 243 -23.14 -69.42 45.49
N GLY A 244 -22.87 -70.51 46.19
CA GLY A 244 -23.89 -71.27 46.94
C GLY A 244 -23.62 -72.77 46.96
N GLY A 245 -22.49 -73.19 47.55
CA GLY A 245 -22.14 -74.60 47.63
C GLY A 245 -23.15 -75.44 48.44
N SER A 246 -23.69 -76.50 47.82
CA SER A 246 -24.25 -77.62 48.58
C SER A 246 -24.29 -78.94 47.81
N ALA A 247 -23.83 -79.98 48.48
CA ALA A 247 -24.24 -81.38 48.36
C ALA A 247 -24.32 -82.09 46.98
N SER A 248 -23.56 -83.19 46.91
CA SER A 248 -24.12 -84.52 46.58
C SER A 248 -24.41 -84.87 45.10
N PHE A 249 -23.39 -85.38 44.42
CA PHE A 249 -23.57 -86.46 43.44
C PHE A 249 -23.94 -87.78 44.16
N LEU A 250 -25.25 -88.08 44.31
CA LEU A 250 -25.72 -89.37 44.85
C LEU A 250 -26.71 -90.08 43.90
N TYR A 251 -26.20 -91.14 43.28
CA TYR A 251 -26.90 -92.37 42.85
C TYR A 251 -28.21 -92.26 42.05
N LYS A 252 -28.11 -92.47 40.73
CA LYS A 252 -29.21 -93.11 39.98
C LYS A 252 -29.51 -94.49 40.57
N LYS A 253 -30.79 -94.71 40.86
CA LYS A 253 -31.31 -95.81 41.70
C LYS A 253 -31.32 -97.15 40.96
N LYS A 254 -31.09 -98.24 41.70
CA LYS A 254 -30.92 -99.62 41.20
C LYS A 254 -32.20 -100.19 40.56
N HIS A 255 -32.05 -100.92 39.45
CA HIS A 255 -32.93 -102.03 39.07
C HIS A 255 -32.10 -103.32 38.87
N ARG A 256 -31.58 -103.87 39.97
CA ARG A 256 -31.10 -105.26 39.98
C ARG A 256 -32.29 -106.19 40.14
N LYS A 257 -32.65 -106.95 39.08
CA LYS A 257 -33.42 -108.18 39.26
C LYS A 257 -32.58 -109.13 40.13
N ARG A 258 -33.16 -109.67 41.20
CA ARG A 258 -32.53 -110.75 41.96
C ARG A 258 -32.58 -112.02 41.10
N VAL A 259 -31.43 -112.62 40.83
CA VAL A 259 -31.35 -114.03 40.44
C VAL A 259 -30.74 -114.74 41.64
N THR A 260 -31.59 -115.41 42.40
CA THR A 260 -31.19 -116.37 43.44
C THR A 260 -30.77 -117.65 42.75
N PHE A 261 -29.55 -118.12 42.99
CA PHE A 261 -29.21 -119.51 42.70
C PHE A 261 -29.64 -120.36 43.89
N ASP A 262 -30.64 -121.20 43.68
CA ASP A 262 -30.97 -122.28 44.59
C ASP A 262 -29.86 -123.33 44.50
N LEU A 263 -29.07 -123.47 45.56
CA LEU A 263 -28.19 -124.64 45.74
C LEU A 263 -29.00 -125.75 46.41
N PRO A 264 -29.06 -126.97 45.83
CA PRO A 264 -29.82 -128.06 46.41
C PRO A 264 -29.23 -128.51 47.76
N PRO A 265 -30.05 -129.07 48.68
CA PRO A 265 -29.59 -129.34 50.04
C PRO A 265 -28.55 -130.46 50.13
N ARG A 266 -27.68 -130.36 51.14
CA ARG A 266 -26.89 -131.48 51.66
C ARG A 266 -27.76 -132.74 51.78
N LYS A 267 -27.28 -133.86 51.22
CA LYS A 267 -27.61 -135.18 51.76
C LYS A 267 -26.61 -135.51 52.86
N GLU A 268 -27.10 -135.63 54.08
CA GLU A 268 -26.41 -136.28 55.18
C GLU A 268 -26.79 -137.77 55.22
N PHE A 269 -26.04 -138.56 56.00
CA PHE A 269 -26.17 -140.01 56.23
C PHE A 269 -25.69 -140.92 55.06
N ARG A 270 -25.07 -142.08 55.32
CA ARG A 270 -24.96 -142.84 56.59
C ARG A 270 -23.72 -143.75 56.65
N ASN A 271 -23.22 -143.98 57.87
CA ASN A 271 -22.24 -145.02 58.21
C ASN A 271 -22.72 -146.43 57.83
N GLY A 272 -21.78 -147.33 57.51
CA GLY A 272 -22.00 -148.78 57.39
C GLY A 272 -20.67 -149.53 57.24
N ASN A 273 -20.23 -150.20 58.31
CA ASN A 273 -18.95 -150.92 58.44
C ASN A 273 -18.71 -151.99 57.36
N GLY A 274 -17.44 -152.33 57.09
CA GLY A 274 -17.12 -153.64 56.50
C GLY A 274 -15.69 -153.88 56.01
N GLN A 275 -14.76 -154.13 56.94
CA GLN A 275 -13.46 -154.82 56.77
C GLN A 275 -12.33 -154.19 55.90
N GLU A 276 -11.11 -154.36 56.46
CA GLU A 276 -9.83 -154.64 55.79
C GLU A 276 -9.39 -153.73 54.63
N GLU A 277 -8.44 -152.83 54.90
CA GLU A 277 -7.03 -152.94 54.43
C GLU A 277 -6.19 -151.74 54.94
N GLY A 278 -4.94 -152.00 55.35
CA GLY A 278 -4.09 -151.02 56.05
C GLY A 278 -3.19 -150.15 55.16
N ASP A 279 -3.06 -150.47 53.87
CA ASP A 279 -2.05 -149.88 52.99
C ASP A 279 -2.59 -148.70 52.14
N ASP A 280 -3.89 -148.63 51.86
CA ASP A 280 -4.52 -147.61 51.00
C ASP A 280 -4.53 -146.19 51.63
N ILE A 281 -4.55 -146.11 52.97
CA ILE A 281 -4.48 -144.85 53.72
C ILE A 281 -3.13 -144.15 53.52
N THR A 282 -2.05 -144.93 53.37
CA THR A 282 -0.70 -144.37 53.23
C THR A 282 -0.50 -143.76 51.84
N GLN A 283 -1.03 -144.40 50.80
CA GLN A 283 -0.99 -143.88 49.43
C GLN A 283 -1.84 -142.61 49.28
N THR A 284 -3.07 -142.60 49.82
CA THR A 284 -3.93 -141.40 49.81
C THR A 284 -3.32 -140.21 50.57
N ILE A 285 -2.55 -140.42 51.64
CA ILE A 285 -1.82 -139.33 52.30
C ILE A 285 -0.70 -138.76 51.41
N ILE A 286 0.03 -139.60 50.68
CA ILE A 286 1.06 -139.16 49.72
C ILE A 286 0.41 -138.36 48.58
N ASP A 287 -0.67 -138.88 48.00
CA ASP A 287 -1.37 -138.24 46.88
C ASP A 287 -1.99 -136.89 47.29
N VAL A 288 -2.63 -136.82 48.48
CA VAL A 288 -3.17 -135.57 49.04
C VAL A 288 -2.06 -134.57 49.39
N THR A 289 -0.88 -135.03 49.80
CA THR A 289 0.26 -134.13 50.05
C THR A 289 0.80 -133.56 48.74
N ALA A 290 0.97 -134.38 47.71
CA ALA A 290 1.37 -133.94 46.37
C ALA A 290 0.33 -132.99 45.73
N GLU A 291 -0.97 -133.26 45.92
CA GLU A 291 -2.05 -132.35 45.51
C GLU A 291 -2.01 -131.03 46.31
N ASN A 292 -1.72 -131.07 47.62
CA ASN A 292 -1.59 -129.85 48.44
C ASN A 292 -0.41 -128.97 47.97
N ASP A 293 0.72 -129.59 47.63
CA ASP A 293 1.89 -128.89 47.10
C ASP A 293 1.62 -128.32 45.70
N GLN A 294 0.93 -129.05 44.82
CA GLN A 294 0.45 -128.52 43.53
C GLN A 294 -0.54 -127.36 43.71
N LEU A 295 -1.46 -127.44 44.68
CA LEU A 295 -2.39 -126.34 44.99
C LEU A 295 -1.66 -125.12 45.56
N ARG A 296 -0.64 -125.31 46.41
CA ARG A 296 0.22 -124.22 46.90
C ARG A 296 0.99 -123.55 45.77
N GLN A 297 1.56 -124.34 44.86
CA GLN A 297 2.21 -123.81 43.66
C GLN A 297 1.20 -123.05 42.77
N THR A 298 0.02 -123.61 42.54
CA THR A 298 -1.05 -122.96 41.76
C THR A 298 -1.51 -121.66 42.40
N ILE A 299 -1.65 -121.61 43.72
CA ILE A 299 -1.97 -120.37 44.47
C ILE A 299 -0.85 -119.36 44.31
N GLN A 300 0.42 -119.77 44.46
CA GLN A 300 1.57 -118.86 44.30
C GLN A 300 1.70 -118.33 42.86
N GLU A 301 1.40 -119.15 41.86
CA GLU A 301 1.32 -118.74 40.45
C GLU A 301 0.13 -117.81 40.19
N MET A 302 -1.02 -118.05 40.82
CA MET A 302 -2.18 -117.14 40.77
C MET A 302 -1.91 -115.80 41.47
N GLU A 303 -1.27 -115.81 42.64
CA GLU A 303 -0.88 -114.60 43.39
C GLU A 303 0.15 -113.78 42.61
N LYS A 304 1.09 -114.45 41.93
CA LYS A 304 2.04 -113.83 41.01
C LYS A 304 1.31 -113.22 39.80
N CYS A 305 0.45 -113.98 39.11
CA CYS A 305 -0.35 -113.46 37.99
C CYS A 305 -1.29 -112.31 38.39
N ALA A 306 -1.86 -112.36 39.59
CA ALA A 306 -2.67 -111.27 40.16
C ALA A 306 -1.81 -110.03 40.46
N SER A 307 -0.62 -110.21 41.02
CA SER A 307 0.34 -109.13 41.27
C SER A 307 0.84 -108.50 39.97
N ASP A 308 1.17 -109.31 38.96
CA ASP A 308 1.58 -108.85 37.62
C ASP A 308 0.43 -108.09 36.93
N SER A 309 -0.81 -108.56 37.08
CA SER A 309 -2.01 -107.86 36.59
C SER A 309 -2.28 -106.55 37.33
N GLN A 310 -2.10 -106.51 38.65
CA GLN A 310 -2.23 -105.32 39.50
C GLN A 310 -1.17 -104.26 39.12
N ASN A 311 0.06 -104.70 38.87
CA ASN A 311 1.17 -103.87 38.40
C ASN A 311 0.87 -103.31 36.99
N HIS A 312 0.39 -104.15 36.07
CA HIS A 312 0.03 -103.73 34.72
C HIS A 312 -1.15 -102.74 34.72
N LEU A 313 -2.18 -102.95 35.54
CA LEU A 313 -3.28 -102.00 35.72
C LEU A 313 -2.79 -100.67 36.31
N SER A 314 -1.87 -100.71 37.28
CA SER A 314 -1.26 -99.49 37.84
C SER A 314 -0.44 -98.74 36.80
N GLN A 315 0.29 -99.45 35.94
CA GLN A 315 1.03 -98.87 34.83
C GLN A 315 0.11 -98.25 33.77
N LEU A 316 -0.96 -98.93 33.37
CA LEU A 316 -1.99 -98.40 32.45
C LEU A 316 -2.70 -97.18 33.03
N GLN A 317 -3.05 -97.20 34.33
CA GLN A 317 -3.64 -96.05 35.02
C GLN A 317 -2.70 -94.83 35.00
N THR A 318 -1.40 -95.06 35.24
CA THR A 318 -0.36 -94.02 35.19
C THR A 318 -0.24 -93.43 33.78
N GLN A 319 -0.20 -94.28 32.74
CA GLN A 319 -0.21 -93.85 31.34
C GLN A 319 -1.49 -93.06 30.98
N LEU A 320 -2.66 -93.47 31.48
CA LEU A 320 -3.93 -92.77 31.26
C LEU A 320 -3.95 -91.39 31.90
N ASP A 321 -3.40 -91.26 33.12
CA ASP A 321 -3.29 -90.00 33.84
C ASP A 321 -2.22 -89.08 33.21
N GLU A 322 -1.14 -89.64 32.67
CA GLU A 322 -0.12 -88.91 31.91
C GLU A 322 -0.66 -88.42 30.56
N MET A 323 -1.36 -89.27 29.79
CA MET A 323 -2.07 -88.87 28.58
C MET A 323 -3.11 -87.78 28.85
N ARG A 324 -3.84 -87.84 29.97
CA ARG A 324 -4.76 -86.75 30.39
C ARG A 324 -4.03 -85.45 30.72
N ARG A 325 -2.85 -85.50 31.37
CA ARG A 325 -2.02 -84.30 31.60
C ARG A 325 -1.48 -83.73 30.29
N ASN A 326 -0.95 -84.58 29.41
CA ASN A 326 -0.39 -84.17 28.12
C ASN A 326 -1.47 -83.55 27.21
N GLY A 327 -2.68 -84.12 27.16
CA GLY A 327 -3.80 -83.52 26.45
C GLY A 327 -4.20 -82.14 26.97
N ARG A 328 -4.28 -81.95 28.30
CA ARG A 328 -4.54 -80.64 28.91
C ARG A 328 -3.43 -79.63 28.63
N ASN A 329 -2.17 -80.05 28.78
CA ASN A 329 -1.01 -79.19 28.50
C ASN A 329 -0.95 -78.77 27.03
N GLN A 330 -1.29 -79.66 26.10
CA GLN A 330 -1.35 -79.34 24.68
C GLN A 330 -2.45 -78.32 24.37
N VAL A 331 -3.65 -78.46 24.97
CA VAL A 331 -4.74 -77.47 24.83
C VAL A 331 -4.38 -76.12 25.45
N LEU A 332 -3.70 -76.10 26.61
CA LEU A 332 -3.21 -74.86 27.20
C LEU A 332 -2.13 -74.19 26.34
N LYS A 333 -1.22 -74.98 25.74
CA LYS A 333 -0.17 -74.49 24.85
C LYS A 333 -0.73 -73.93 23.54
N THR A 334 -1.72 -74.58 22.92
CA THR A 334 -2.38 -74.04 21.73
C THR A 334 -3.19 -72.79 22.07
N ARG A 335 -3.95 -72.79 23.18
CA ARG A 335 -4.69 -71.60 23.65
C ARG A 335 -3.75 -70.41 23.90
N ALA A 336 -2.64 -70.62 24.62
CA ALA A 336 -1.66 -69.57 24.87
C ALA A 336 -1.01 -69.04 23.57
N SER A 337 -0.71 -69.94 22.62
CA SER A 337 -0.17 -69.53 21.31
C SER A 337 -1.18 -68.74 20.47
N MET A 338 -2.47 -69.14 20.47
CA MET A 338 -3.53 -68.40 19.80
C MET A 338 -3.79 -67.04 20.47
N GLN A 339 -3.81 -66.98 21.80
CA GLN A 339 -3.99 -65.73 22.54
C GLN A 339 -2.81 -64.77 22.34
N GLY A 340 -1.58 -65.28 22.21
CA GLY A 340 -0.43 -64.48 21.78
C GLY A 340 -0.62 -63.88 20.39
N LYS A 341 -1.00 -64.70 19.40
CA LYS A 341 -1.30 -64.22 18.04
C LYS A 341 -2.45 -63.21 17.97
N ILE A 342 -3.48 -63.36 18.80
CA ILE A 342 -4.58 -62.39 18.90
C ILE A 342 -4.02 -61.05 19.39
N ARG A 343 -3.23 -61.06 20.48
CA ARG A 343 -2.58 -59.83 20.98
C ARG A 343 -1.64 -59.19 19.95
N ASP A 344 -0.82 -59.98 19.27
CA ASP A 344 0.07 -59.48 18.20
C ASP A 344 -0.71 -58.82 17.04
N LEU A 345 -1.97 -59.23 16.81
CA LEU A 345 -2.86 -58.64 15.79
C LEU A 345 -3.60 -57.41 16.34
N GLU A 346 -4.07 -57.45 17.58
CA GLU A 346 -4.66 -56.31 18.30
C GLU A 346 -3.68 -55.14 18.39
N ASP A 347 -2.41 -55.43 18.75
CA ASP A 347 -1.33 -54.44 18.81
C ASP A 347 -1.04 -53.85 17.42
N LYS A 348 -0.99 -54.68 16.36
CA LYS A 348 -0.78 -54.22 14.97
C LYS A 348 -1.94 -53.37 14.44
N ILE A 349 -3.18 -53.75 14.75
CA ILE A 349 -4.36 -52.96 14.40
C ILE A 349 -4.32 -51.62 15.13
N SER A 350 -3.93 -51.63 16.42
CA SER A 350 -3.78 -50.42 17.22
C SER A 350 -2.70 -49.49 16.64
N THR A 351 -1.49 -49.98 16.33
CA THR A 351 -0.43 -49.17 15.72
C THR A 351 -0.83 -48.65 14.34
N MET A 352 -1.45 -49.48 13.49
CA MET A 352 -1.95 -49.03 12.19
C MET A 352 -3.05 -47.97 12.31
N SER A 353 -3.92 -48.07 13.32
CA SER A 353 -4.97 -47.06 13.55
C SER A 353 -4.38 -45.71 13.96
N VAL A 354 -3.35 -45.70 14.81
CA VAL A 354 -2.62 -44.50 15.23
C VAL A 354 -1.86 -43.89 14.06
N GLU A 355 -1.10 -44.69 13.30
CA GLU A 355 -0.41 -44.20 12.08
C GLU A 355 -1.38 -43.62 11.04
N HIS A 356 -2.61 -44.14 10.98
CA HIS A 356 -3.65 -43.61 10.11
C HIS A 356 -4.24 -42.29 10.64
N THR A 357 -4.52 -42.17 11.94
CA THR A 357 -4.97 -40.90 12.53
C THR A 357 -3.91 -39.82 12.39
N ASP A 358 -2.64 -40.13 12.66
CA ASP A 358 -1.52 -39.20 12.53
C ASP A 358 -1.36 -38.71 11.08
N ARG A 359 -1.51 -39.60 10.09
CA ARG A 359 -1.54 -39.22 8.67
C ARG A 359 -2.72 -38.31 8.33
N VAL A 360 -3.92 -38.60 8.84
CA VAL A 360 -5.12 -37.79 8.59
C VAL A 360 -4.97 -36.40 9.23
N GLU A 361 -4.44 -36.31 10.46
CA GLU A 361 -4.16 -35.03 11.12
C GLU A 361 -3.09 -34.22 10.36
N HIS A 362 -1.99 -34.85 9.93
CA HIS A 362 -0.96 -34.19 9.14
C HIS A 362 -1.48 -33.69 7.79
N LEU A 363 -2.30 -34.49 7.09
CA LEU A 363 -2.94 -34.07 5.83
C LEU A 363 -3.94 -32.93 6.06
N ASN A 364 -4.74 -32.97 7.13
CA ASN A 364 -5.65 -31.88 7.48
C ASN A 364 -4.90 -30.58 7.81
N ALA A 365 -3.80 -30.65 8.55
CA ALA A 365 -2.95 -29.49 8.83
C ALA A 365 -2.35 -28.90 7.54
N SER A 366 -1.85 -29.76 6.63
CA SER A 366 -1.33 -29.37 5.32
C SER A 366 -2.40 -28.72 4.42
N ILE A 367 -3.62 -29.27 4.42
CA ILE A 367 -4.77 -28.68 3.72
C ILE A 367 -5.11 -27.30 4.31
N GLU A 368 -5.06 -27.11 5.62
CA GLU A 368 -5.37 -25.84 6.26
C GLU A 368 -4.30 -24.76 5.98
N THR A 369 -3.01 -25.12 5.97
CA THR A 369 -1.95 -24.20 5.51
C THR A 369 -2.15 -23.80 4.05
N LEU A 370 -2.47 -24.75 3.16
CA LEU A 370 -2.75 -24.46 1.75
C LEU A 370 -4.01 -23.59 1.55
N ARG A 371 -5.01 -23.69 2.44
CA ARG A 371 -6.17 -22.79 2.45
C ARG A 371 -5.78 -21.38 2.86
N ALA A 372 -5.00 -21.23 3.92
CA ALA A 372 -4.51 -19.93 4.39
C ALA A 372 -3.65 -19.22 3.33
N ASP A 373 -2.72 -19.94 2.69
CA ASP A 373 -1.89 -19.42 1.60
C ASP A 373 -2.74 -19.00 0.39
N ARG A 374 -3.76 -19.79 0.05
CA ARG A 374 -4.71 -19.46 -1.02
C ARG A 374 -5.57 -18.24 -0.68
N GLU A 375 -6.00 -18.08 0.56
CA GLU A 375 -6.77 -16.92 0.99
C GLU A 375 -5.92 -15.65 0.97
N TRP A 376 -4.70 -15.71 1.50
CA TRP A 376 -3.74 -14.60 1.48
C TRP A 376 -3.39 -14.17 0.05
N THR A 377 -3.12 -15.13 -0.85
CA THR A 377 -2.83 -14.81 -2.26
C THR A 377 -4.06 -14.25 -3.00
N LEU A 378 -5.28 -14.63 -2.65
CA LEU A 378 -6.50 -14.02 -3.20
C LEU A 378 -6.68 -12.58 -2.70
N GLU A 379 -6.43 -12.31 -1.42
CA GLU A 379 -6.55 -10.96 -0.85
C GLU A 379 -5.47 -10.01 -1.39
N GLU A 380 -4.22 -10.47 -1.53
CA GLU A 380 -3.14 -9.69 -2.14
C GLU A 380 -3.43 -9.41 -3.63
N ASN A 381 -3.94 -10.39 -4.39
CA ASN A 381 -4.40 -10.15 -5.76
C ASN A 381 -5.53 -9.11 -5.82
N ALA A 382 -6.50 -9.17 -4.90
CA ALA A 382 -7.57 -8.17 -4.82
C ALA A 382 -7.03 -6.77 -4.47
N ARG A 383 -6.00 -6.68 -3.63
CA ARG A 383 -5.29 -5.43 -3.29
C ARG A 383 -4.55 -4.87 -4.51
N LEU A 384 -3.82 -5.71 -5.24
CA LEU A 384 -3.09 -5.34 -6.45
C LEU A 384 -4.04 -4.89 -7.57
N LEU A 385 -5.18 -5.56 -7.76
CA LEU A 385 -6.19 -5.15 -8.74
C LEU A 385 -6.80 -3.77 -8.42
N LYS A 386 -7.09 -3.47 -7.15
CA LYS A 386 -7.52 -2.13 -6.70
C LYS A 386 -6.44 -1.05 -6.95
N LEU A 387 -5.18 -1.39 -6.69
CA LEU A 387 -4.06 -0.48 -6.94
C LEU A 387 -3.92 -0.20 -8.45
N LEU A 388 -4.01 -1.24 -9.29
CA LEU A 388 -3.97 -1.15 -10.75
C LEU A 388 -5.13 -0.31 -11.30
N SER A 389 -6.35 -0.48 -10.79
CA SER A 389 -7.49 0.37 -11.18
C SER A 389 -7.26 1.84 -10.81
N SER A 390 -6.73 2.13 -9.61
CA SER A 390 -6.42 3.51 -9.19
C SER A 390 -5.32 4.17 -10.03
N TYR A 391 -4.36 3.39 -10.55
CA TYR A 391 -3.34 3.91 -11.48
C TYR A 391 -3.90 4.12 -12.89
N ARG A 392 -4.84 3.30 -13.35
CA ARG A 392 -5.54 3.53 -14.62
C ARG A 392 -6.40 4.80 -14.59
N GLU A 393 -7.10 5.03 -13.49
CA GLU A 393 -7.89 6.24 -13.24
C GLU A 393 -6.99 7.49 -13.30
N LYS A 394 -5.93 7.54 -12.48
CA LYS A 394 -4.94 8.63 -12.49
C LYS A 394 -4.27 8.85 -13.85
N LEU A 395 -4.05 7.78 -14.63
CA LEU A 395 -3.50 7.88 -15.97
C LEU A 395 -4.51 8.53 -16.92
N ASN A 396 -5.79 8.16 -16.82
CA ASN A 396 -6.87 8.77 -17.60
C ASN A 396 -7.04 10.25 -17.25
N ASP A 397 -7.07 10.61 -15.96
CA ASP A 397 -7.13 12.00 -15.50
C ASP A 397 -5.96 12.84 -16.06
N ALA A 398 -4.75 12.25 -16.12
CA ALA A 398 -3.58 12.91 -16.68
C ALA A 398 -3.65 13.08 -18.20
N TRP A 399 -4.28 12.15 -18.93
CA TRP A 399 -4.57 12.30 -20.37
C TRP A 399 -5.61 13.40 -20.62
N GLU A 400 -6.73 13.39 -19.89
CA GLU A 400 -7.76 14.44 -20.02
C GLU A 400 -7.20 15.83 -19.69
N ALA A 401 -6.34 15.94 -18.67
CA ALA A 401 -5.64 17.18 -18.35
C ALA A 401 -4.64 17.61 -19.44
N LEU A 402 -3.97 16.66 -20.10
CA LEU A 402 -3.04 16.96 -21.21
C LEU A 402 -3.81 17.46 -22.45
N ASP A 403 -4.91 16.80 -22.81
CA ASP A 403 -5.77 17.21 -23.92
C ASP A 403 -6.38 18.59 -23.68
N ALA A 404 -6.88 18.86 -22.47
CA ALA A 404 -7.38 20.18 -22.10
C ALA A 404 -6.31 21.28 -22.22
N ARG A 405 -5.07 21.01 -21.78
CA ARG A 405 -3.93 21.93 -21.95
C ARG A 405 -3.51 22.07 -23.42
N GLN A 406 -3.67 21.04 -24.24
CA GLN A 406 -3.39 21.10 -25.68
C GLN A 406 -4.40 22.00 -26.40
N GLU A 407 -5.70 21.92 -26.06
CA GLU A 407 -6.71 22.84 -26.60
C GLU A 407 -6.50 24.28 -26.14
N GLU A 408 -6.20 24.53 -24.86
CA GLU A 408 -5.82 25.85 -24.35
C GLU A 408 -4.60 26.41 -25.11
N SER A 409 -3.59 25.58 -25.38
CA SER A 409 -2.42 25.98 -26.18
C SER A 409 -2.76 26.30 -27.65
N LYS A 410 -3.72 25.58 -28.25
CA LYS A 410 -4.22 25.89 -29.61
C LYS A 410 -4.96 27.23 -29.63
N GLU A 411 -5.82 27.49 -28.65
CA GLU A 411 -6.56 28.75 -28.53
C GLU A 411 -5.60 29.93 -28.34
N LEU A 412 -4.61 29.80 -27.46
CA LEU A 412 -3.59 30.83 -27.23
C LEU A 412 -2.73 31.09 -28.48
N ARG A 413 -2.38 30.06 -29.26
CA ARG A 413 -1.70 30.25 -30.56
C ARG A 413 -2.58 31.00 -31.55
N SER A 414 -3.86 30.64 -31.67
CA SER A 414 -4.79 31.34 -32.56
C SER A 414 -4.98 32.81 -32.17
N LYS A 415 -5.05 33.13 -30.88
CA LYS A 415 -5.07 34.52 -30.39
C LYS A 415 -3.79 35.26 -30.76
N LEU A 416 -2.62 34.65 -30.53
CA LEU A 416 -1.33 35.25 -30.83
C LEU A 416 -1.12 35.47 -32.34
N ASP A 417 -1.64 34.59 -33.20
CA ASP A 417 -1.61 34.79 -34.65
C ASP A 417 -2.60 35.87 -35.13
N ASN A 418 -3.76 36.03 -34.47
CA ASN A 418 -4.65 37.18 -34.69
C ASN A 418 -4.00 38.50 -34.25
N ASP A 419 -3.36 38.53 -33.08
CA ASP A 419 -2.65 39.70 -32.56
C ASP A 419 -1.48 40.09 -33.48
N ARG A 420 -0.75 39.11 -34.04
CA ARG A 420 0.26 39.34 -35.07
C ARG A 420 -0.32 39.97 -36.32
N ALA A 421 -1.46 39.47 -36.81
CA ALA A 421 -2.13 40.04 -37.99
C ALA A 421 -2.57 41.49 -37.74
N LEU A 422 -3.10 41.79 -36.54
CA LEU A 422 -3.44 43.15 -36.12
C LEU A 422 -2.21 44.07 -36.05
N ILE A 423 -1.08 43.58 -35.52
CA ILE A 423 0.17 44.36 -35.46
C ILE A 423 0.68 44.69 -36.87
N VAL A 424 0.59 43.76 -37.83
CA VAL A 424 0.95 44.03 -39.22
C VAL A 424 0.03 45.09 -39.82
N GLN A 425 -1.28 44.95 -39.67
CA GLN A 425 -2.24 45.95 -40.16
C GLN A 425 -1.99 47.35 -39.57
N LEU A 426 -1.73 47.45 -38.25
CA LEU A 426 -1.41 48.72 -37.61
C LEU A 426 -0.06 49.30 -38.07
N ALA A 427 0.90 48.47 -38.49
CA ALA A 427 2.14 48.94 -39.08
C ALA A 427 1.92 49.50 -40.50
N ASP A 428 1.10 48.82 -41.31
CA ASP A 428 0.69 49.28 -42.65
C ASP A 428 -0.07 50.62 -42.55
N ASP A 429 -1.06 50.73 -41.64
CA ASP A 429 -1.83 51.96 -41.38
C ASP A 429 -0.91 53.13 -40.93
N LEU A 430 0.11 52.84 -40.11
CA LEU A 430 1.11 53.83 -39.68
C LEU A 430 2.02 54.27 -40.83
N GLU A 431 2.41 53.35 -41.73
CA GLU A 431 3.20 53.69 -42.91
C GLU A 431 2.40 54.60 -43.86
N GLU A 432 1.13 54.26 -44.16
CA GLU A 432 0.25 55.11 -44.99
C GLU A 432 0.05 56.51 -44.37
N ALA A 433 -0.17 56.57 -43.05
CA ALA A 433 -0.28 57.84 -42.34
C ALA A 433 1.02 58.66 -42.41
N GLN A 434 2.19 58.02 -42.29
CA GLN A 434 3.50 58.68 -42.41
C GLN A 434 3.78 59.16 -43.83
N GLN A 435 3.47 58.36 -44.85
CA GLN A 435 3.57 58.75 -46.27
C GLN A 435 2.67 59.97 -46.55
N THR A 436 1.43 59.95 -46.07
CA THR A 436 0.48 61.07 -46.20
C THR A 436 0.99 62.34 -45.51
N ALA A 437 1.54 62.22 -44.30
CA ALA A 437 2.12 63.34 -43.56
C ALA A 437 3.32 63.97 -44.29
N ASN A 438 4.18 63.14 -44.91
CA ASN A 438 5.30 63.62 -45.72
C ASN A 438 4.82 64.39 -46.95
N ILE A 439 3.84 63.88 -47.70
CA ILE A 439 3.25 64.56 -48.87
C ILE A 439 2.66 65.92 -48.47
N LEU A 440 1.93 65.99 -47.37
CA LEU A 440 1.38 67.25 -46.86
C LEU A 440 2.47 68.24 -46.39
N LEU A 441 3.60 67.73 -45.88
CA LEU A 441 4.75 68.55 -45.49
C LEU A 441 5.48 69.11 -46.73
N GLU A 442 5.67 68.32 -47.78
CA GLU A 442 6.22 68.80 -49.06
C GLU A 442 5.32 69.86 -49.71
N GLN A 443 4.00 69.63 -49.75
CA GLN A 443 3.03 70.62 -50.22
C GLN A 443 3.09 71.92 -49.39
N LYS A 444 3.20 71.81 -48.06
CA LYS A 444 3.35 72.97 -47.17
C LYS A 444 4.64 73.75 -47.46
N ILE A 445 5.76 73.08 -47.72
CA ILE A 445 7.03 73.74 -48.09
C ILE A 445 6.84 74.49 -49.42
N SER A 446 6.30 73.84 -50.45
CA SER A 446 6.02 74.47 -51.75
C SER A 446 5.15 75.74 -51.62
N VAL A 447 4.13 75.71 -50.76
CA VAL A 447 3.27 76.88 -50.50
C VAL A 447 4.01 77.98 -49.71
N LEU A 448 4.94 77.63 -48.82
CA LEU A 448 5.77 78.61 -48.11
C LEU A 448 6.76 79.30 -49.06
N ASP A 449 7.38 78.55 -49.98
CA ASP A 449 8.26 79.09 -51.02
C ASP A 449 7.49 80.05 -51.96
N ASP A 450 6.24 79.71 -52.31
CA ASP A 450 5.35 80.61 -53.07
C ASP A 450 4.99 81.88 -52.29
N VAL A 451 4.72 81.77 -50.99
CA VAL A 451 4.46 82.93 -50.12
C VAL A 451 5.71 83.81 -49.98
N GLU A 452 6.91 83.25 -49.92
CA GLU A 452 8.16 84.00 -49.88
C GLU A 452 8.40 84.75 -51.19
N ARG A 453 8.25 84.08 -52.34
CA ARG A 453 8.30 84.74 -53.67
C ARG A 453 7.27 85.86 -53.84
N LEU A 454 6.07 85.70 -53.30
CA LEU A 454 5.04 86.74 -53.32
C LEU A 454 5.38 87.94 -52.42
N LYS A 455 6.09 87.74 -51.31
CA LYS A 455 6.61 88.84 -50.47
C LYS A 455 7.70 89.62 -51.20
N GLU A 456 8.68 88.94 -51.79
CA GLU A 456 9.74 89.59 -52.58
C GLU A 456 9.14 90.43 -53.72
N ALA A 457 8.11 89.91 -54.40
CA ALA A 457 7.40 90.64 -55.45
C ALA A 457 6.62 91.86 -54.93
N LEU A 458 6.03 91.80 -53.73
CA LEU A 458 5.38 92.94 -53.08
C LEU A 458 6.39 94.00 -52.65
N GLU A 459 7.50 93.61 -52.03
CA GLU A 459 8.58 94.53 -51.64
C GLU A 459 9.18 95.26 -52.86
N ALA A 460 9.32 94.56 -54.00
CA ALA A 460 9.74 95.17 -55.26
C ALA A 460 8.67 96.13 -55.84
N GLN A 461 7.38 95.85 -55.66
CA GLN A 461 6.31 96.77 -56.04
C GLN A 461 6.27 98.01 -55.15
N ASP A 462 6.45 97.88 -53.84
CA ASP A 462 6.53 99.01 -52.91
C ASP A 462 7.71 99.94 -53.25
N GLN A 463 8.88 99.38 -53.57
CA GLN A 463 10.04 100.15 -54.05
C GLN A 463 9.74 100.90 -55.37
N TYR A 464 8.99 100.28 -56.28
CA TYR A 464 8.59 100.91 -57.54
C TYR A 464 7.56 102.03 -57.32
N ILE A 465 6.62 101.85 -56.39
CA ILE A 465 5.67 102.89 -55.96
C ILE A 465 6.44 104.07 -55.36
N GLU A 466 7.40 103.83 -54.47
CA GLU A 466 8.22 104.90 -53.85
C GLU A 466 9.00 105.71 -54.91
N LEU A 467 9.46 105.07 -55.99
CA LEU A 467 10.07 105.76 -57.14
C LEU A 467 9.06 106.59 -57.92
N LEU A 468 7.87 106.04 -58.22
CA LEU A 468 6.80 106.78 -58.90
C LEU A 468 6.27 107.96 -58.08
N GLU A 469 6.22 107.85 -56.75
CA GLU A 469 5.86 108.95 -55.85
C GLU A 469 6.90 110.07 -55.88
N LYS A 470 8.20 109.73 -55.90
CA LYS A 470 9.30 110.70 -56.07
C LYS A 470 9.23 111.39 -57.44
N ASP A 471 9.04 110.63 -58.52
CA ASP A 471 8.88 111.20 -59.87
C ASP A 471 7.64 112.11 -59.94
N THR A 472 6.52 111.70 -59.34
CA THR A 472 5.29 112.51 -59.27
C THR A 472 5.52 113.82 -58.53
N MET A 473 6.19 113.77 -57.36
CA MET A 473 6.58 114.97 -56.60
C MET A 473 7.44 115.92 -57.45
N ILE A 474 8.41 115.39 -58.20
CA ILE A 474 9.26 116.16 -59.11
C ILE A 474 8.42 116.78 -60.25
N TYR A 475 7.47 116.04 -60.84
CA TYR A 475 6.58 116.59 -61.85
C TYR A 475 5.66 117.69 -61.29
N GLU A 476 5.12 117.51 -60.09
CA GLU A 476 4.29 118.53 -59.40
C GLU A 476 5.09 119.80 -59.09
N GLU A 477 6.34 119.67 -58.62
CA GLU A 477 7.24 120.81 -58.42
C GLU A 477 7.51 121.55 -59.74
N HIS A 478 7.86 120.84 -60.81
CA HIS A 478 8.06 121.44 -62.14
C HIS A 478 6.80 122.15 -62.65
N VAL A 479 5.60 121.57 -62.46
CA VAL A 479 4.32 122.22 -62.79
C VAL A 479 4.09 123.47 -61.93
N GLY A 480 4.45 123.43 -60.65
CA GLY A 480 4.43 124.59 -59.75
C GLY A 480 5.33 125.72 -60.25
N LEU A 481 6.60 125.42 -60.54
CA LEU A 481 7.58 126.35 -61.10
C LEU A 481 7.12 126.94 -62.44
N LEU A 482 6.49 126.14 -63.31
CA LEU A 482 5.90 126.63 -64.56
C LEU A 482 4.70 127.56 -64.32
N ARG A 483 3.80 127.24 -63.37
CA ARG A 483 2.68 128.11 -62.98
C ARG A 483 3.15 129.45 -62.40
N ASP A 484 4.24 129.45 -61.64
CA ASP A 484 4.87 130.67 -61.11
C ASP A 484 5.56 131.48 -62.22
N SER A 485 6.31 130.81 -63.11
CA SER A 485 7.06 131.42 -64.21
C SER A 485 6.16 132.05 -65.27
N LEU A 486 5.09 131.36 -65.66
CA LEU A 486 4.04 131.88 -66.56
C LEU A 486 3.19 132.98 -65.91
N GLY A 487 3.41 133.26 -64.62
CA GLY A 487 2.62 134.23 -63.87
C GLY A 487 1.17 133.81 -63.63
N ALA A 488 0.80 132.56 -63.91
CA ALA A 488 -0.53 132.01 -63.63
C ALA A 488 -0.84 132.07 -62.13
N SER A 489 0.13 131.69 -61.28
CA SER A 489 0.06 131.88 -59.81
C SER A 489 -0.11 133.36 -59.41
N LYS A 490 0.53 134.30 -60.11
CA LYS A 490 0.32 135.75 -59.90
C LYS A 490 -1.04 136.21 -60.42
N ALA A 491 -1.60 135.59 -61.45
CA ALA A 491 -2.92 135.89 -62.00
C ALA A 491 -4.03 135.35 -61.08
N GLU A 492 -3.90 134.11 -60.60
CA GLU A 492 -4.76 133.51 -59.56
C GLU A 492 -4.68 134.31 -58.26
N ARG A 493 -3.49 134.65 -57.77
CA ARG A 493 -3.34 135.49 -56.57
C ARG A 493 -3.96 136.89 -56.77
N LYS A 494 -3.84 137.49 -57.96
CA LYS A 494 -4.56 138.74 -58.31
C LYS A 494 -6.08 138.55 -58.39
N ALA A 495 -6.56 137.42 -58.91
CA ALA A 495 -7.99 137.09 -58.96
C ALA A 495 -8.56 136.86 -57.55
N LEU A 496 -7.82 136.18 -56.67
CA LEU A 496 -8.16 135.98 -55.26
C LEU A 496 -8.17 137.32 -54.49
N ILE A 497 -7.19 138.19 -54.71
CA ILE A 497 -7.16 139.54 -54.13
C ILE A 497 -8.34 140.38 -54.65
N ARG A 498 -8.64 140.34 -55.95
CA ARG A 498 -9.83 141.01 -56.52
C ARG A 498 -11.12 140.47 -55.91
N SER A 499 -11.25 139.14 -55.77
CA SER A 499 -12.42 138.49 -55.16
C SER A 499 -12.60 138.96 -53.70
N LYS A 500 -11.54 138.88 -52.87
CA LYS A 500 -11.56 139.40 -51.50
C LYS A 500 -11.81 140.91 -51.42
N ALA A 501 -11.32 141.69 -52.38
CA ALA A 501 -11.57 143.14 -52.45
C ALA A 501 -13.02 143.46 -52.87
N TYR A 502 -13.63 142.68 -53.76
CA TYR A 502 -15.05 142.78 -54.08
C TYR A 502 -15.92 142.36 -52.89
N GLU A 503 -15.55 141.29 -52.17
CA GLU A 503 -16.21 140.86 -50.94
C GLU A 503 -16.13 141.94 -49.84
N ALA A 504 -14.95 142.53 -49.63
CA ALA A 504 -14.76 143.64 -48.69
C ALA A 504 -15.55 144.90 -49.13
N LYS A 505 -15.62 145.19 -50.43
CA LYS A 505 -16.40 146.32 -50.97
C LYS A 505 -17.91 146.08 -50.83
N LEU A 506 -18.39 144.84 -50.99
CA LEU A 506 -19.76 144.46 -50.69
C LEU A 506 -20.08 144.69 -49.21
N LYS A 507 -19.24 144.18 -48.30
CA LYS A 507 -19.38 144.40 -46.85
C LYS A 507 -19.34 145.89 -46.47
N ALA A 508 -18.49 146.69 -47.12
CA ALA A 508 -18.45 148.14 -46.92
C ALA A 508 -19.72 148.85 -47.43
N LEU A 509 -20.25 148.45 -48.60
CA LEU A 509 -21.52 148.96 -49.13
C LEU A 509 -22.72 148.55 -48.27
N GLU A 510 -22.68 147.36 -47.64
CA GLU A 510 -23.68 146.96 -46.64
C GLU A 510 -23.61 147.84 -45.38
N GLN A 511 -22.41 148.11 -44.86
CA GLN A 511 -22.22 149.04 -43.74
C GLN A 511 -22.61 150.48 -44.08
N GLU A 512 -22.34 150.96 -45.30
CA GLU A 512 -22.75 152.29 -45.77
C GLU A 512 -24.26 152.38 -45.97
N LYS A 513 -24.90 151.35 -46.54
CA LYS A 513 -26.36 151.19 -46.60
C LYS A 513 -26.98 151.21 -45.20
N GLU A 514 -26.34 150.59 -44.21
CA GLU A 514 -26.82 150.61 -42.84
C GLU A 514 -26.58 151.96 -42.14
N GLN A 515 -25.46 152.65 -42.39
CA GLN A 515 -25.26 154.04 -41.96
C GLN A 515 -26.26 155.01 -42.61
N MET A 516 -26.58 154.83 -43.90
CA MET A 516 -27.60 155.59 -44.62
C MET A 516 -28.97 155.39 -43.97
N ASN A 517 -29.36 154.15 -43.66
CA ASN A 517 -30.59 153.89 -42.91
C ASN A 517 -30.58 154.54 -41.51
N ARG A 518 -29.43 154.54 -40.81
CA ARG A 518 -29.28 155.18 -39.49
C ARG A 518 -29.27 156.72 -39.55
N ARG A 519 -28.82 157.33 -40.65
CA ARG A 519 -28.80 158.80 -40.85
C ARG A 519 -30.11 159.34 -41.44
N SER A 520 -30.76 158.57 -42.31
CA SER A 520 -32.06 158.91 -42.95
C SER A 520 -33.18 159.04 -41.91
N ASN A 521 -33.23 158.13 -40.93
CA ASN A 521 -34.28 158.12 -39.89
C ASN A 521 -34.03 159.11 -38.74
N GLY A 522 -33.05 160.02 -38.85
CA GLY A 522 -32.62 160.92 -37.77
C GLY A 522 -33.14 162.36 -37.84
N LYS A 523 -33.80 162.79 -38.93
CA LYS A 523 -34.32 164.16 -39.08
C LYS A 523 -35.71 164.19 -39.71
N LEU A 524 -36.61 164.92 -39.03
CA LEU A 524 -37.95 165.33 -39.47
C LEU A 524 -39.00 164.21 -39.59
N ASN A 525 -39.45 163.77 -38.42
CA ASN A 525 -40.90 163.62 -38.21
C ASN A 525 -41.59 164.95 -38.56
N PHE A 526 -42.30 165.03 -39.69
CA PHE A 526 -43.60 165.73 -39.80
C PHE A 526 -44.25 165.47 -41.18
N SER A 527 -45.55 165.11 -41.15
CA SER A 527 -46.51 165.15 -42.27
C SER A 527 -46.51 164.02 -43.33
N LYS A 528 -47.60 163.23 -43.27
CA LYS A 528 -48.30 162.48 -44.37
C LYS A 528 -47.53 161.34 -45.06
N ASN A 529 -47.92 160.07 -44.90
CA ASN A 529 -49.16 159.36 -45.31
C ASN A 529 -49.16 158.80 -46.75
N ASN A 530 -49.38 157.48 -46.83
CA ASN A 530 -50.17 156.73 -47.83
C ASN A 530 -49.73 156.68 -49.31
N LEU A 531 -49.13 155.54 -49.70
CA LEU A 531 -49.66 154.47 -50.60
C LEU A 531 -48.51 153.46 -50.82
N LYS A 532 -48.58 152.13 -50.60
CA LYS A 532 -49.59 151.08 -50.82
C LYS A 532 -49.75 150.69 -52.30
N MET A 533 -49.82 149.37 -52.56
CA MET A 533 -49.90 148.62 -53.84
C MET A 533 -48.52 148.16 -54.37
N ARG A 534 -48.22 146.85 -54.45
CA ARG A 534 -48.66 145.82 -55.45
C ARG A 534 -48.03 146.07 -56.83
N THR A 535 -47.54 145.10 -57.62
CA THR A 535 -47.72 143.62 -57.71
C THR A 535 -46.55 143.06 -58.58
N ALA A 536 -46.00 141.86 -58.30
CA ALA A 536 -46.25 140.56 -58.98
C ALA A 536 -45.78 140.40 -60.45
N GLY A 537 -45.53 139.14 -60.85
CA GLY A 537 -45.10 138.70 -62.19
C GLY A 537 -43.62 138.30 -62.21
N ASP A 538 -43.18 137.04 -62.23
CA ASP A 538 -43.58 135.78 -62.91
C ASP A 538 -42.68 135.47 -64.12
N LEU A 539 -42.35 134.16 -64.26
CA LEU A 539 -41.85 133.49 -65.48
C LEU A 539 -40.40 133.88 -65.91
N GLU A 540 -39.61 133.05 -66.61
CA GLU A 540 -39.92 131.80 -67.32
C GLU A 540 -38.69 130.86 -67.53
N ARG A 541 -38.95 129.54 -67.66
CA ARG A 541 -38.42 128.48 -68.58
C ARG A 541 -37.06 128.67 -69.32
N ALA A 542 -36.34 127.64 -69.79
CA ALA A 542 -36.32 126.16 -69.66
C ALA A 542 -35.15 125.59 -70.51
N LEU A 543 -35.17 124.26 -70.81
CA LEU A 543 -34.29 123.46 -71.70
C LEU A 543 -32.95 123.07 -71.05
N ILE A 544 -32.51 121.80 -70.95
CA ILE A 544 -32.85 120.52 -71.61
C ILE A 544 -32.56 120.48 -73.11
N PHE A 545 -31.36 120.01 -73.46
CA PHE A 545 -31.19 118.71 -74.12
C PHE A 545 -29.85 118.08 -73.69
#